data_AF-A0A2R6DK01-F1
#
_entry.id   AF-A0A2R6DK01-F1
#
_cell.length_a   1.000
_cell.length_b   1.000
_cell.length_c   1.000
_cell.angle_alpha   90.00
_cell.angle_beta   90.00
_cell.angle_gamma   90.00
#
_symmetry.space_group_name_H-M   'P 1'
#
loop_
_entity.id
_entity.type
_entity.pdbx_description
1 polymer ?
#
loop_
_entity_poly.entity_id
_entity_poly.type
_entity_poly.pdbx_seq_one_letter_code
_entity_poly.pdbx_strand_id
1 'polypeptide(L)' 'MSEETGRRNLRMPNDDELFAVVTQHDGGNHVRVRCEDGKNRMGRIPGRMKYRIWIEEG' A
#
# COMPACT_ATOMS: atom_id res chain seq x y z
N MET A 1 7.21 -22.01 17.97
CA MET A 1 7.72 -21.84 16.60
C MET A 1 7.61 -20.35 16.30
N SER A 2 8.68 -19.62 16.55
CA SER A 2 8.71 -18.17 16.32
C SER A 2 8.95 -17.97 14.83
N GLU A 3 7.93 -17.53 14.10
CA GLU A 3 8.06 -17.18 12.68
C GLU A 3 8.89 -15.90 12.57
N GLU A 4 10.20 -16.05 12.62
CA GLU A 4 11.13 -15.01 12.16
C GLU A 4 10.98 -14.92 10.63
N THR A 5 9.93 -14.22 10.18
CA THR A 5 9.84 -13.76 8.79
C THR A 5 11.03 -12.84 8.57
N GLY A 6 12.08 -13.40 7.97
CA GLY A 6 13.35 -12.74 7.74
C GLY A 6 13.13 -11.33 7.19
N ARG A 7 13.80 -10.36 7.82
CA ARG A 7 13.80 -8.95 7.40
C ARG A 7 14.28 -8.88 5.94
N ARG A 8 13.34 -8.95 5.01
CA ARG A 8 13.60 -8.62 3.60
C ARG A 8 13.83 -7.12 3.55
N ASN A 9 14.92 -6.70 2.91
CA ASN A 9 15.20 -5.29 2.69
C ASN A 9 13.95 -4.64 2.07
N LEU A 10 13.34 -3.71 2.79
CA LEU A 10 12.23 -2.93 2.29
C LEU A 10 12.78 -2.02 1.18
N ARG A 11 12.11 -1.98 0.03
CA ARG A 11 12.45 -1.00 -1.01
C ARG A 11 12.06 0.38 -0.49
N MET A 12 13.04 1.28 -0.40
CA MET A 12 12.77 2.70 -0.14
C MET A 12 12.16 3.35 -1.39
N PRO A 13 11.23 4.31 -1.24
CA PRO A 13 10.66 5.06 -2.35
C PRO A 13 11.75 5.83 -3.10
N ASN A 14 11.62 5.94 -4.42
CA ASN A 14 12.38 6.89 -5.24
C ASN A 14 11.76 8.30 -5.18
N ASP A 15 12.37 9.29 -5.84
CA ASP A 15 11.92 10.69 -5.83
C ASP A 15 10.43 10.91 -6.21
N ASP A 16 9.89 10.05 -7.08
CA ASP A 16 8.47 10.10 -7.53
C ASP A 16 7.55 9.11 -6.80
N GLU A 17 8.02 8.46 -5.73
CA GLU A 17 7.27 7.49 -4.95
C GLU A 17 7.14 7.96 -3.50
N LEU A 18 6.02 7.64 -2.85
CA LEU A 18 5.78 7.98 -1.45
C LEU A 18 5.17 6.78 -0.74
N PHE A 19 5.45 6.65 0.55
CA PHE A 19 4.67 5.76 1.40
C PHE A 19 3.26 6.30 1.57
N ALA A 20 2.30 5.38 1.66
CA ALA A 20 0.92 5.73 1.89
C ALA A 20 0.20 4.59 2.61
N VAL A 21 -0.82 4.96 3.37
CA VAL A 21 -1.68 4.05 4.12
C VAL A 21 -3.07 4.06 3.51
N VAL A 22 -3.68 2.88 3.33
CA VAL A 22 -5.04 2.77 2.77
C VAL A 22 -6.05 3.16 3.82
N THR A 23 -6.88 4.15 3.49
CA THR A 23 -7.92 4.67 4.39
C THR A 23 -9.31 4.17 4.05
N GLN A 24 -9.58 3.88 2.76
CA GLN A 24 -10.89 3.43 2.32
C GLN A 24 -10.82 2.66 0.99
N HIS A 25 -11.67 1.64 0.84
CA HIS A 25 -11.94 1.02 -0.47
C HIS A 25 -13.06 1.74 -1.23
N ASP A 26 -12.74 2.30 -2.41
CA ASP A 26 -13.72 2.96 -3.29
C ASP A 26 -14.38 1.97 -4.27
N GLY A 27 -13.83 0.76 -4.41
CA GLY A 27 -14.28 -0.23 -5.39
C GLY A 27 -13.62 -0.08 -6.76
N GLY A 28 -13.84 -1.03 -7.67
CA GLY A 28 -13.27 -0.98 -9.03
C GLY A 28 -11.73 -0.96 -9.08
N ASN A 29 -11.05 -1.53 -8.08
CA ASN A 29 -9.60 -1.49 -7.86
C ASN A 29 -9.04 -0.10 -7.48
N HIS A 30 -9.88 0.82 -7.03
CA HIS A 30 -9.47 2.11 -6.49
C HIS A 30 -9.60 2.12 -4.96
N VAL A 31 -8.68 2.84 -4.32
CA VAL A 31 -8.61 3.04 -2.87
C VAL A 31 -8.25 4.48 -2.58
N ARG A 32 -8.71 5.00 -1.45
CA ARG A 32 -8.16 6.24 -0.88
C ARG A 32 -6.96 5.91 -0.02
N VAL A 33 -5.93 6.74 -0.17
CA VAL A 33 -4.70 6.61 0.60
C VAL A 33 -4.33 7.94 1.23
N ARG A 34 -3.78 7.87 2.44
CA ARG A 34 -3.10 8.98 3.10
C ARG A 34 -1.60 8.84 2.86
N CYS A 35 -1.05 9.75 2.07
CA CYS A 35 0.37 9.79 1.75
C CYS A 35 1.19 10.36 2.92
N GLU A 36 2.49 10.06 2.94
CA GLU A 36 3.44 10.59 3.93
C GLU A 36 3.52 12.13 3.92
N ASP A 37 3.24 12.76 2.79
CA ASP A 37 3.17 14.23 2.66
C ASP A 37 1.92 14.86 3.31
N GLY A 38 1.09 14.05 3.96
CA GLY A 38 -0.14 14.46 4.64
C GLY A 38 -1.34 14.65 3.72
N LYS A 39 -1.20 14.43 2.41
CA LYS A 39 -2.30 14.58 1.45
C LYS A 39 -3.04 13.26 1.26
N ASN A 40 -4.36 13.37 1.08
CA ASN A 40 -5.18 12.23 0.69
C ASN A 40 -5.29 12.19 -0.83
N ARG A 41 -5.05 11.01 -1.42
CA ARG A 41 -5.10 10.79 -2.86
C ARG A 41 -5.89 9.53 -3.18
N MET A 42 -6.38 9.44 -4.42
CA MET A 42 -6.93 8.20 -4.95
C MET A 42 -5.78 7.38 -5.55
N GLY A 43 -5.58 6.17 -5.03
CA GLY A 43 -4.66 5.18 -5.56
C GLY A 43 -5.40 4.12 -6.36
N ARG A 44 -4.73 3.56 -7.37
CA ARG A 44 -5.19 2.34 -8.05
C ARG A 44 -4.38 1.16 -7.54
N ILE A 45 -5.02 0.02 -7.30
CA ILE A 45 -4.35 -1.24 -6.98
C ILE A 45 -4.01 -1.97 -8.30
N PRO A 46 -2.72 -2.09 -8.68
CA PRO A 46 -2.29 -3.00 -9.74
C PRO A 46 -2.84 -4.41 -9.56
N GLY A 47 -3.30 -5.03 -10.65
CA GLY A 47 -3.84 -6.39 -10.62
C GLY A 47 -2.90 -7.40 -9.95
N ARG A 48 -1.57 -7.28 -10.18
CA ARG A 48 -0.56 -8.12 -9.53
C ARG A 48 -0.60 -8.03 -7.99
N MET A 49 -0.91 -6.87 -7.41
CA MET A 49 -1.03 -6.72 -5.96
C MET A 49 -2.38 -7.22 -5.46
N LYS A 50 -3.47 -6.87 -6.16
CA LYS A 50 -4.83 -7.29 -5.82
C LYS A 50 -4.95 -8.80 -5.57
N TYR A 51 -4.29 -9.62 -6.39
CA TYR A 51 -4.36 -11.08 -6.27
C TYR A 51 -3.30 -11.69 -5.35
N ARG A 52 -2.24 -10.94 -5.02
CA ARG A 52 -1.09 -11.47 -4.26
C ARG A 52 -1.19 -11.19 -2.77
N ILE A 53 -1.81 -10.08 -2.40
CA ILE A 53 -1.98 -9.66 -1.01
C ILE A 53 -3.41 -9.18 -0.81
N TRP A 54 -3.99 -9.54 0.33
CA TRP A 54 -5.23 -8.93 0.77
C TRP A 54 -4.89 -7.54 1.34
N ILE A 55 -5.57 -6.51 0.83
CA ILE A 55 -5.35 -5.11 1.23
C ILE A 55 -6.59 -4.70 2.00
N GLU A 56 -6.40 -4.27 3.23
CA GLU A 56 -7.45 -3.78 4.14
C GLU A 56 -7.16 -2.35 4.57
N GLU A 57 -8.16 -1.71 5.17
CA GLU A 57 -8.06 -0.36 5.74
C GLU A 57 -7.26 -0.40 7.06
N GLY A 58 -6.39 0.59 7.29
CA GLY A 58 -5.65 0.71 8.55
C GLY A 58 -4.49 1.67 8.50
#